data_AF-A0A6G8CJ32-F1
#
_entry.id   AF-A0A6G8CJ32-F1
#
_cell.length_a   1.000
_cell.length_b   1.000
_cell.length_c   1.000
_cell.angle_alpha   90.00
_cell.angle_beta   90.00
_cell.angle_gamma   90.00
#
_symmetry.space_group_name_H-M   'P 1'
#
loop_
_entity.id
_entity.type
_entity.pdbx_description
1 polymer ?
#
loop_
_entity_poly.entity_id
_entity_poly.type
_entity_poly.pdbx_seq_one_letter_code
_entity_poly.pdbx_strand_id
1 'polypeptide(L)'
;MKTSTFLALGALCLPLLVHADAPVRTPAPDARPVMFAALRATDGKAYGVLTGEIADAITQRFKATSPIYIDVSTERRYAQPGCARLKVSFWQDGVLLPGAAAPRRQTVDVGINYCLDGLPPRSLQ
;
A
#
# COMPACT_ATOMS: atom_id res chain seq x y z
N MET A 1 -22.93 -62.32 -22.01
CA MET A 1 -23.70 -61.07 -22.20
C MET A 1 -24.04 -60.56 -20.80
N LYS A 2 -23.66 -59.39 -20.28
CA LYS A 2 -23.02 -58.17 -20.80
C LYS A 2 -22.41 -57.51 -19.54
N THR A 3 -21.11 -57.28 -19.51
CA THR A 3 -20.39 -56.68 -18.37
C THR A 3 -20.54 -55.16 -18.39
N SER A 4 -21.03 -54.57 -17.30
CA SER A 4 -21.13 -53.12 -17.14
C SER A 4 -19.94 -52.59 -16.35
N THR A 5 -19.04 -51.90 -17.05
CA THR A 5 -17.84 -51.27 -16.51
C THR A 5 -18.19 -49.90 -15.94
N PHE A 6 -18.06 -49.71 -14.63
CA PHE A 6 -18.16 -48.39 -13.99
C PHE A 6 -16.82 -47.65 -14.13
N LEU A 7 -16.79 -46.59 -14.93
CA LEU A 7 -15.67 -45.65 -15.01
C LEU A 7 -15.90 -44.53 -13.98
N ALA A 8 -15.19 -44.58 -12.86
CA ALA A 8 -15.11 -43.49 -11.89
C ALA A 8 -14.16 -42.41 -12.43
N LEU A 9 -14.71 -41.24 -12.78
CA LEU A 9 -13.93 -40.07 -13.20
C LEU A 9 -13.49 -39.30 -11.95
N GLY A 10 -12.26 -39.54 -11.50
CA GLY A 10 -11.64 -38.79 -10.39
C GLY A 10 -11.24 -37.39 -10.85
N ALA A 11 -11.99 -36.36 -10.43
CA ALA A 11 -11.61 -34.97 -10.63
C ALA A 11 -10.47 -34.59 -9.66
N LEU A 12 -9.25 -34.53 -10.19
CA LEU A 12 -8.07 -34.06 -9.46
C LEU A 12 -8.11 -32.52 -9.38
N CYS A 13 -8.74 -31.97 -8.35
CA CYS A 13 -8.66 -30.54 -8.03
C CYS A 13 -7.25 -30.22 -7.50
N LEU A 14 -6.34 -29.76 -8.38
CA LEU A 14 -5.09 -29.14 -7.96
C LEU A 14 -5.37 -27.75 -7.39
N PRO A 15 -5.00 -27.44 -6.13
CA PRO A 15 -5.17 -26.11 -5.58
C PRO A 15 -4.17 -25.16 -6.27
N LEU A 16 -4.69 -24.15 -6.97
CA LEU A 16 -3.89 -23.02 -7.45
C LEU A 16 -3.39 -22.24 -6.23
N LEU A 17 -2.11 -22.43 -5.89
CA LEU A 17 -1.43 -21.59 -4.92
C LEU A 17 -1.27 -20.19 -5.51
N VAL A 18 -2.24 -19.31 -5.22
CA VAL A 18 -2.12 -17.87 -5.48
C VAL A 18 -0.98 -17.34 -4.60
N HIS A 19 0.20 -17.19 -5.20
CA HIS A 19 1.28 -16.42 -4.58
C HIS A 19 0.92 -14.95 -4.73
N ALA A 20 0.60 -14.29 -3.61
CA ALA A 20 0.48 -12.85 -3.57
C ALA A 20 1.89 -12.26 -3.69
N ASP A 21 2.25 -11.78 -4.87
CA ASP A 21 3.53 -11.13 -5.09
C ASP A 21 3.61 -9.84 -4.25
N ALA A 22 4.77 -9.57 -3.66
CA ALA A 22 4.94 -8.36 -2.86
C ALA A 22 4.84 -7.13 -3.79
N PRO A 23 4.15 -6.06 -3.38
CA PRO A 23 4.03 -4.88 -4.23
C PRO A 23 5.42 -4.29 -4.51
N VAL A 24 5.68 -3.92 -5.77
CA VAL A 24 6.89 -3.19 -6.14
C VAL A 24 6.87 -1.82 -5.46
N ARG A 25 7.94 -1.49 -4.75
CA ARG A 25 8.08 -0.24 -4.00
C ARG A 25 9.16 0.63 -4.63
N THR A 26 8.77 1.72 -5.27
CA THR A 26 9.71 2.67 -5.87
C THR A 26 10.23 3.67 -4.83
N PRO A 27 11.53 4.03 -4.86
CA PRO A 27 12.06 5.15 -4.11
C PRO A 27 11.29 6.44 -4.42
N ALA A 28 10.92 7.19 -3.40
CA ALA A 28 10.19 8.44 -3.52
C ALA A 28 10.80 9.50 -2.58
N PRO A 29 11.07 10.72 -3.07
CA PRO A 29 11.61 11.79 -2.24
C PRO A 29 10.61 12.29 -1.18
N ASP A 30 9.32 12.15 -1.45
CA ASP A 30 8.23 12.49 -0.55
C ASP A 30 6.94 11.72 -0.92
N ALA A 31 5.82 12.03 -0.28
CA ALA A 31 4.55 11.33 -0.50
C ALA A 31 3.86 11.66 -1.85
N ARG A 32 4.14 12.82 -2.45
CA ARG A 32 3.40 13.34 -3.62
C ARG A 32 3.49 12.41 -4.84
N PRO A 33 4.67 11.92 -5.27
CA PRO A 33 4.76 11.00 -6.41
C PRO A 33 3.90 9.73 -6.22
N VAL A 34 3.87 9.20 -5.00
CA VAL A 34 3.10 7.98 -4.67
C VAL A 34 1.60 8.26 -4.68
N MET A 35 1.17 9.40 -4.14
CA MET A 35 -0.23 9.83 -4.21
C MET A 35 -0.70 10.03 -5.66
N PHE A 36 0.13 10.64 -6.51
CA PHE A 36 -0.17 10.82 -7.93
C PHE A 36 -0.25 9.48 -8.68
N ALA A 37 0.64 8.54 -8.36
CA ALA A 37 0.59 7.20 -8.92
C ALA A 37 -0.73 6.49 -8.54
N ALA A 38 -1.15 6.55 -7.27
CA ALA A 38 -2.41 5.95 -6.83
C ALA A 38 -3.64 6.57 -7.50
N LEU A 39 -3.66 7.89 -7.71
CA LEU A 39 -4.74 8.58 -8.41
C LEU A 39 -4.89 8.09 -9.87
N ARG A 40 -3.76 7.80 -10.53
CA ARG A 40 -3.69 7.32 -11.93
C ARG A 40 -3.87 5.81 -12.06
N ALA A 41 -3.59 5.03 -11.02
CA ALA A 41 -3.69 3.59 -11.02
C ALA A 41 -5.14 3.13 -11.19
N THR A 42 -5.34 2.08 -11.99
CA THR A 42 -6.66 1.50 -12.25
C THR A 42 -7.25 0.81 -11.02
N ASP A 43 -6.39 0.19 -10.20
CA ASP A 43 -6.76 -0.41 -8.91
C ASP A 43 -6.75 0.60 -7.76
N GLY A 44 -6.36 1.86 -8.05
CA GLY A 44 -6.32 2.96 -7.10
C GLY A 44 -5.20 2.86 -6.05
N LYS A 45 -4.17 2.03 -6.28
CA LYS A 45 -3.10 1.79 -5.30
C LYS A 45 -1.73 2.20 -5.83
N ALA A 46 -0.86 2.63 -4.92
CA ALA A 46 0.56 2.80 -5.19
C ALA A 46 1.38 2.60 -3.93
N TYR A 47 2.63 2.21 -4.11
CA TYR A 47 3.53 1.83 -3.03
C TYR A 47 4.89 2.47 -3.25
N GLY A 48 5.55 2.88 -2.17
CA GLY A 48 6.86 3.48 -2.23
C GLY A 48 7.71 3.23 -0.99
N VAL A 49 8.96 3.68 -1.11
CA VAL A 49 9.92 3.81 -0.01
C VAL A 49 10.35 5.27 0.03
N LEU A 50 10.13 5.96 1.15
CA LEU A 50 10.60 7.33 1.29
C LEU A 50 12.12 7.38 1.45
N THR A 51 12.75 8.28 0.73
CA THR A 51 14.21 8.45 0.69
C THR A 51 14.61 9.90 0.90
N GLY A 52 15.85 10.13 1.32
CA GLY A 52 16.43 11.45 1.52
C GLY A 52 16.62 11.80 2.99
N GLU A 53 17.27 12.93 3.25
CA GLU A 53 17.82 13.28 4.58
C GLU A 53 16.77 13.26 5.69
N ILE A 54 15.54 13.71 5.42
CA ILE A 54 14.47 13.72 6.41
C ILE A 54 14.03 12.29 6.75
N ALA A 55 13.88 11.41 5.76
CA ALA A 55 13.51 10.02 5.98
C ALA A 55 14.60 9.28 6.78
N ASP A 56 15.86 9.57 6.47
CA ASP A 56 17.01 9.01 7.19
C ASP A 56 17.05 9.51 8.64
N ALA A 57 16.85 10.81 8.87
CA ALA A 57 16.81 11.40 10.20
C ALA A 57 15.69 10.82 11.07
N ILE A 58 14.49 10.60 10.51
CA ILE A 58 13.37 9.94 11.22
C ILE A 58 13.75 8.50 11.58
N THR A 59 14.29 7.75 10.63
CA THR A 59 14.72 6.36 10.83
C THR A 59 15.74 6.25 11.95
N GLN A 60 16.75 7.14 11.95
CA GLN A 60 17.77 7.22 13.01
C GLN A 60 17.17 7.64 14.36
N ARG A 61 16.29 8.65 14.37
CA ARG A 61 15.68 9.18 15.60
C ARG A 61 14.92 8.12 16.38
N PHE A 62 14.27 7.20 15.68
CA PHE A 62 13.52 6.10 16.26
C PHE A 62 14.24 4.76 16.24
N LYS A 63 15.51 4.73 15.80
CA LYS A 63 16.32 3.50 15.70
C LYS A 63 15.61 2.38 14.92
N ALA A 64 14.84 2.77 13.91
CA ALA A 64 14.08 1.83 13.09
C ALA A 64 15.01 0.90 12.30
N THR A 65 14.56 -0.32 12.03
CA THR A 65 15.34 -1.33 11.30
C THR A 65 14.94 -1.41 9.83
N SER A 66 14.02 -0.56 9.38
CA SER A 66 13.56 -0.48 8.00
C SER A 66 13.47 0.98 7.55
N PRO A 67 13.49 1.26 6.23
CA PRO A 67 13.14 2.57 5.73
C PRO A 67 11.65 2.86 6.00
N ILE A 68 11.24 4.11 5.79
CA ILE A 68 9.83 4.49 5.83
C ILE A 68 9.15 4.02 4.56
N TYR A 69 8.23 3.08 4.72
CA TYR A 69 7.35 2.66 3.64
C TYR A 69 6.12 3.56 3.57
N ILE A 70 5.64 3.79 2.36
CA ILE A 70 4.39 4.51 2.10
C ILE A 70 3.49 3.66 1.22
N ASP A 71 2.25 3.47 1.68
CA ASP A 71 1.19 2.77 0.96
C ASP A 71 0.04 3.75 0.75
N VAL A 72 -0.38 3.94 -0.50
CA VAL A 72 -1.49 4.83 -0.84
C VAL A 72 -2.59 4.03 -1.50
N SER A 73 -3.82 4.22 -1.04
CA SER A 73 -5.02 3.66 -1.66
C SER A 73 -6.09 4.71 -1.82
N THR A 74 -6.79 4.68 -2.95
CA THR A 74 -7.98 5.49 -3.20
C THR A 74 -9.17 4.93 -2.42
N GLU A 75 -9.69 5.69 -1.45
CA GLU A 75 -10.90 5.31 -0.68
C GLU A 75 -12.18 5.65 -1.44
N ARG A 76 -12.19 6.80 -2.12
CA ARG A 76 -13.32 7.30 -2.91
C ARG A 76 -12.84 8.29 -3.95
N ARG A 77 -13.41 8.26 -5.16
CA ARG A 77 -13.23 9.33 -6.16
C ARG A 77 -14.33 10.38 -6.03
N TYR A 78 -13.97 11.65 -6.16
CA TYR A 78 -14.92 12.77 -6.12
C TYR A 78 -15.52 13.01 -7.51
N ALA A 79 -16.61 13.76 -7.56
CA ALA A 79 -17.24 14.19 -8.81
C ALA A 79 -16.31 15.06 -9.66
N GLN A 80 -15.41 15.83 -9.00
CA GLN A 80 -14.37 16.58 -9.70
C GLN A 80 -13.35 15.60 -10.34
N PRO A 81 -13.14 15.64 -11.66
CA PRO A 81 -12.20 14.74 -12.33
C PRO A 81 -10.77 14.85 -11.77
N GLY A 82 -10.12 13.70 -11.61
CA GLY A 82 -8.75 13.63 -11.10
C GLY A 82 -8.61 13.82 -9.58
N CYS A 83 -9.72 13.93 -8.84
CA CYS A 83 -9.70 14.12 -7.39
C CYS A 83 -10.23 12.89 -6.65
N ALA A 84 -9.64 12.61 -5.49
CA ALA A 84 -10.05 11.52 -4.63
C ALA A 84 -9.76 11.77 -3.15
N ARG A 85 -10.44 11.00 -2.31
CA ARG A 85 -10.01 10.70 -0.95
C ARG A 85 -8.98 9.59 -1.02
N LEU A 86 -7.77 9.87 -0.55
CA LEU A 86 -6.68 8.91 -0.42
C LEU A 86 -6.52 8.51 1.05
N LYS A 87 -6.31 7.23 1.32
CA LYS A 87 -5.67 6.74 2.53
C LYS A 87 -4.17 6.63 2.25
N VAL A 88 -3.38 7.27 3.09
CA VAL A 88 -1.91 7.24 3.06
C VAL A 88 -1.42 6.61 4.35
N SER A 89 -0.76 5.47 4.25
CA SER A 89 -0.21 4.73 5.38
C SER A 89 1.31 4.80 5.34
N PHE A 90 1.90 5.38 6.37
CA PHE A 90 3.35 5.38 6.57
C PHE A 90 3.69 4.32 7.61
N TRP A 91 4.69 3.49 7.36
CA TRP A 91 5.08 2.49 8.35
C TRP A 91 6.56 2.15 8.33
N GLN A 92 7.06 1.71 9.48
CA GLN A 92 8.43 1.25 9.69
C GLN A 92 8.45 0.08 10.65
N ASP A 93 9.35 -0.88 10.42
CA ASP A 93 9.69 -1.95 11.36
C ASP A 93 10.80 -1.51 12.32
N GLY A 94 10.82 -2.13 13.50
CA GLY A 94 11.88 -1.92 14.49
C GLY A 94 11.92 -0.52 15.11
N VAL A 95 10.83 0.23 15.04
CA VAL A 95 10.73 1.57 15.65
C VAL A 95 10.77 1.42 17.17
N LEU A 96 11.75 2.07 17.82
CA LEU A 96 11.87 2.17 19.27
C LEU A 96 11.41 3.56 19.72
N LEU A 97 10.18 3.63 20.24
CA LEU A 97 9.63 4.85 20.82
C LEU A 97 10.23 5.14 22.21
N PRO A 98 10.34 6.42 22.62
CA PRO A 98 10.72 6.76 23.98
C PRO A 98 9.83 6.06 25.01
N GLY A 99 10.44 5.37 25.99
CA GLY A 99 9.73 4.64 27.03
C GLY A 99 9.13 3.28 26.61
N ALA A 100 9.27 2.87 25.34
CA ALA A 100 8.84 1.55 24.90
C ALA A 100 9.79 0.45 25.40
N ALA A 101 9.23 -0.70 25.80
CA ALA A 101 9.99 -1.85 26.28
C ALA A 101 10.82 -2.54 25.18
N ALA A 102 10.34 -2.50 23.94
CA ALA A 102 11.00 -3.15 22.81
C ALA A 102 10.66 -2.45 21.47
N PRO A 103 11.52 -2.60 20.44
CA PRO A 103 11.23 -2.15 19.09
C PRO A 103 10.02 -2.89 18.50
N ARG A 104 9.21 -2.20 17.69
CA ARG A 104 8.04 -2.78 17.00
C ARG A 104 7.70 -2.04 15.72
N ARG A 105 6.85 -2.64 14.89
CA ARG A 105 6.24 -1.93 13.76
C ARG A 105 5.43 -0.74 14.27
N GLN A 106 5.56 0.40 13.63
CA GLN A 106 4.67 1.55 13.81
C GLN A 106 4.06 1.93 12.47
N THR A 107 2.79 2.31 12.51
CA THR A 107 2.01 2.72 11.34
C THR A 107 1.30 4.01 11.68
N VAL A 108 1.35 4.97 10.76
CA VAL A 108 0.61 6.23 10.82
C VAL A 108 -0.27 6.31 9.59
N ASP A 109 -1.58 6.29 9.82
CA ASP A 109 -2.59 6.41 8.76
C ASP A 109 -3.11 7.86 8.70
N VAL A 110 -3.06 8.45 7.51
CA VAL A 110 -3.55 9.78 7.22
C VAL A 110 -4.49 9.69 6.03
N GLY A 111 -5.69 10.24 6.14
CA GLY A 111 -6.54 10.42 4.98
C GLY A 111 -6.42 11.83 4.42
N ILE A 112 -6.26 11.96 3.11
CA ILE A 112 -6.03 13.23 2.41
C ILE A 112 -7.00 13.36 1.22
N ASN A 113 -7.58 14.56 1.03
CA ASN A 113 -8.36 14.90 -0.17
C ASN A 113 -7.40 15.53 -1.16
N TYR A 114 -7.17 14.87 -2.31
CA TYR A 114 -6.08 15.23 -3.21
C TYR A 114 -6.48 15.10 -4.67
N CYS A 115 -5.98 16.01 -5.49
CA CYS A 115 -6.21 16.06 -6.93
C CYS A 115 -4.90 15.94 -7.71
N LEU A 116 -4.99 15.59 -9.00
CA LEU A 116 -3.84 15.47 -9.91
C LEU A 116 -3.12 16.79 -10.20
N ASP A 117 -3.74 17.93 -9.89
CA ASP A 117 -3.11 19.26 -9.91
C ASP A 117 -2.31 19.56 -8.62
N GLY A 118 -2.36 18.66 -7.63
CA GLY A 118 -1.69 18.80 -6.35
C GLY A 118 -2.45 19.65 -5.32
N LEU A 119 -3.65 20.11 -5.66
CA LEU A 119 -4.53 20.91 -4.79
C LEU A 119 -5.61 20.04 -4.13
N PRO A 120 -6.27 20.52 -3.06
CA PRO A 120 -7.49 19.89 -2.58
C PRO A 120 -8.64 20.06 -3.59
N PRO A 121 -9.63 19.16 -3.59
CA PRO A 121 -10.80 19.30 -4.44
C PRO A 121 -11.61 20.54 -4.06
N ARG A 122 -12.29 21.15 -5.05
CA ARG A 122 -13.14 22.34 -4.82
C ARG A 122 -14.41 22.00 -4.03
N SER A 123 -14.85 20.75 -4.07
CA SER A 123 -15.94 20.20 -3.27
C SER A 123 -15.68 18.74 -2.92
N LEU A 124 -16.29 18.23 -1.85
CA LEU A 124 -16.14 16.85 -1.40
C LEU A 124 -17.28 15.92 -1.89
N GLN A 125 -17.98 16.34 -2.93
CA GLN A 125 -19.09 15.60 -3.54
C GLN A 125 -18.57 14.44 -4.38
#